data_AF-A0A0R1N9T7-F1
#
_entry.id   AF-A0A0R1N9T7-F1
#
_cell.length_a   1.000
_cell.length_b   1.000
_cell.length_c   1.000
_cell.angle_alpha   90.00
_cell.angle_beta   90.00
_cell.angle_gamma   90.00
#
_symmetry.space_group_name_H-M   'P 1'
#
loop_
_entity.id
_entity.type
_entity.pdbx_description
1 polymer ?
#
loop_
_entity_poly.entity_id
_entity_poly.type
_entity_poly.pdbx_seq_one_letter_code
_entity_poly.pdbx_strand_id
1 'polypeptide(L)'
;MLFINRAIASLKYHRRNSIVVVSGMVVFMIVALALQMLHQIETSISINFMQNIKMFPQSVQTALKYTIDALQQSHIDMLGLYEHYIQYTYLGFFLFLVVVHLFSLHARQSELKAYTATDKSVSWISLQLFTEYFLLFLLAYVIVFGLGIILTFVGINWLRDLNQQLFAYQFPNILTTVVKTADDNRFISNLFHQQFTYFNWDELLAGNTVYINRISIFTSGIRENFFSFFALVILAIIGSSWVGIHWWRFRLSRKQ
;
A
#
# COMPACT_ATOMS: atom_id res chain seq x y z
N MET A 1 28.45 -4.86 25.96
CA MET A 1 28.36 -3.98 24.77
C MET A 1 26.88 -3.76 24.47
N LEU A 2 26.42 -2.50 24.44
CA LEU A 2 25.02 -2.14 24.18
C LEU A 2 24.57 -2.74 22.84
N PHE A 3 23.41 -3.43 22.82
CA PHE A 3 22.85 -4.10 21.64
C PHE A 3 22.83 -3.23 20.38
N ILE A 4 22.48 -1.96 20.55
CA ILE A 4 22.40 -0.95 19.49
C ILE A 4 23.77 -0.73 18.84
N ASN A 5 24.85 -0.64 19.62
CA ASN A 5 26.20 -0.47 19.08
C ASN A 5 26.64 -1.66 18.23
N ARG A 6 26.20 -2.87 18.62
CA ARG A 6 26.48 -4.10 17.87
C ARG A 6 25.65 -4.16 16.58
N ALA A 7 24.38 -3.74 16.63
CA ALA A 7 23.52 -3.64 15.45
C ALA A 7 24.10 -2.66 14.44
N ILE A 8 24.50 -1.45 14.88
CA ILE A 8 25.11 -0.43 14.01
C ILE A 8 26.43 -0.92 13.41
N ALA A 9 27.29 -1.59 14.19
CA ALA A 9 28.53 -2.17 13.68
C ALA A 9 28.27 -3.28 12.64
N SER A 10 27.26 -4.12 12.88
CA SER A 10 26.81 -5.16 11.94
C SER A 10 26.27 -4.59 10.63
N LEU A 11 25.51 -3.48 10.69
CA LEU A 11 25.06 -2.76 9.49
C LEU A 11 26.23 -2.22 8.66
N LYS A 12 27.30 -1.75 9.31
CA LYS A 12 28.52 -1.31 8.62
C LYS A 12 29.28 -2.46 7.95
N TYR A 13 29.22 -3.66 8.51
CA TYR A 13 29.90 -4.84 7.99
C TYR A 13 29.10 -5.50 6.84
N HIS A 14 27.76 -5.48 6.92
CA HIS A 14 26.86 -6.09 5.93
C HIS A 14 26.18 -5.05 5.02
N ARG A 15 26.90 -3.99 4.63
CA ARG A 15 26.37 -2.84 3.87
C ARG A 15 25.57 -3.22 2.64
N ARG A 16 26.02 -4.22 1.87
CA ARG A 16 25.30 -4.65 0.66
C ARG A 16 23.92 -5.20 0.99
N ASN A 17 23.78 -5.99 2.06
CA ASN A 17 22.49 -6.47 2.52
C ASN A 17 21.62 -5.31 3.00
N SER A 18 22.19 -4.38 3.78
CA SER A 18 21.48 -3.18 4.26
C SER A 18 20.92 -2.34 3.11
N ILE A 19 21.69 -2.12 2.04
CA ILE A 19 21.23 -1.37 0.86
C ILE A 19 20.07 -2.09 0.17
N VAL A 20 20.16 -3.40 -0.04
CA VAL A 20 19.09 -4.19 -0.68
C VAL A 20 17.82 -4.15 0.17
N VAL A 21 17.93 -4.35 1.48
CA VAL A 21 16.79 -4.32 2.41
C VAL A 21 16.13 -2.94 2.42
N VAL A 22 16.90 -1.85 2.56
CA VAL A 22 16.34 -0.49 2.58
C VAL A 22 15.71 -0.14 1.25
N SER A 23 16.36 -0.44 0.14
CA SER A 23 15.82 -0.15 -1.20
C SER A 23 14.51 -0.89 -1.44
N GLY A 24 14.45 -2.18 -1.07
CA GLY A 24 13.24 -2.97 -1.14
C GLY A 24 12.13 -2.43 -0.24
N MET A 25 12.44 -2.11 1.02
CA MET A 25 11.50 -1.49 1.96
C MET A 25 10.91 -0.20 1.40
N VAL A 26 11.75 0.71 0.90
CA VAL A 26 11.31 1.97 0.32
C VAL A 26 10.35 1.74 -0.85
N VAL A 27 10.68 0.83 -1.78
CA VAL A 27 9.82 0.52 -2.93
C VAL A 27 8.45 0.00 -2.50
N PHE A 28 8.41 -1.03 -1.66
CA PHE A 28 7.15 -1.60 -1.19
C PHE A 28 6.30 -0.59 -0.42
N MET A 29 6.93 0.23 0.43
CA MET A 29 6.23 1.23 1.23
C MET A 29 5.69 2.39 0.38
N ILE A 30 6.40 2.84 -0.66
CA ILE A 30 5.89 3.84 -1.60
C ILE A 30 4.71 3.29 -2.39
N VAL A 31 4.80 2.06 -2.88
CA VAL A 31 3.70 1.41 -3.62
C VAL A 31 2.47 1.28 -2.74
N ALA A 32 2.62 0.78 -1.51
CA ALA A 32 1.52 0.65 -0.56
C ALA A 32 0.91 2.02 -0.20
N LEU A 33 1.74 3.05 0.00
CA LEU A 33 1.29 4.41 0.23
C LEU A 33 0.48 4.95 -0.95
N ALA A 34 0.97 4.80 -2.18
CA ALA A 34 0.25 5.23 -3.37
C ALA A 34 -1.10 4.52 -3.51
N LEU A 35 -1.15 3.21 -3.30
CA LEU A 35 -2.40 2.43 -3.34
C LEU A 35 -3.39 2.86 -2.26
N GLN A 36 -2.93 3.13 -1.03
CA GLN A 36 -3.80 3.67 0.03
C GLN A 36 -4.33 5.06 -0.31
N MET A 37 -3.49 5.92 -0.89
CA MET A 37 -3.93 7.23 -1.34
C MET A 37 -4.99 7.11 -2.44
N LEU A 38 -4.80 6.22 -3.42
CA LEU A 38 -5.78 5.93 -4.47
C LEU A 38 -7.09 5.41 -3.88
N HIS A 39 -7.02 4.45 -2.96
CA HIS A 39 -8.20 3.93 -2.25
C HIS A 39 -8.98 5.03 -1.52
N GLN A 40 -8.29 5.95 -0.83
CA GLN A 40 -8.93 7.05 -0.10
C GLN A 40 -9.50 8.12 -1.04
N ILE A 41 -8.84 8.39 -2.16
CA ILE A 41 -9.36 9.26 -3.23
C ILE A 41 -10.66 8.65 -3.76
N GLU A 42 -10.64 7.37 -4.12
CA GLU A 42 -11.81 6.66 -4.65
C GLU A 42 -12.96 6.60 -3.64
N THR A 43 -12.66 6.36 -2.37
CA THR A 43 -13.65 6.42 -1.28
C THR A 43 -14.29 7.79 -1.20
N SER A 44 -13.50 8.86 -1.30
CA SER A 44 -13.99 10.23 -1.26
C SER A 44 -14.88 10.52 -2.46
N ILE A 45 -14.51 10.07 -3.66
CA ILE A 45 -15.30 10.24 -4.89
C ILE A 45 -16.64 9.50 -4.75
N SER A 46 -16.61 8.22 -4.35
CA SER A 46 -17.80 7.38 -4.17
C SER A 46 -18.77 7.96 -3.13
N ILE A 47 -18.28 8.45 -1.99
CA ILE A 47 -19.14 9.10 -0.98
C ILE A 47 -19.80 10.36 -1.54
N ASN A 48 -19.05 11.21 -2.24
CA ASN A 48 -19.61 12.43 -2.84
C ASN A 48 -20.64 12.08 -3.92
N PHE A 49 -20.37 11.08 -4.76
CA PHE A 49 -21.33 10.57 -5.75
C PHE A 49 -22.66 10.15 -5.09
N MET A 50 -22.58 9.35 -4.02
CA MET A 50 -23.76 8.91 -3.27
C MET A 50 -24.53 10.03 -2.60
N GLN A 51 -23.84 11.07 -2.11
CA GLN A 51 -24.48 12.25 -1.53
C GLN A 51 -25.18 13.08 -2.61
N ASN A 52 -24.56 13.24 -3.77
CA ASN A 52 -25.10 14.02 -4.88
C ASN A 52 -26.34 13.35 -5.50
N ILE A 53 -26.35 12.02 -5.64
CA ILE A 53 -27.53 11.30 -6.14
C ILE A 53 -28.77 11.58 -5.29
N LYS A 54 -28.61 11.66 -3.97
CA LYS A 54 -29.72 11.90 -3.04
C LYS A 54 -30.34 13.29 -3.19
N MET A 55 -29.64 14.24 -3.82
CA MET A 55 -30.15 15.59 -4.07
C MET A 55 -31.08 15.65 -5.30
N PHE A 56 -31.04 14.64 -6.18
CA PHE A 56 -31.93 14.63 -7.35
C PHE A 56 -33.38 14.35 -6.95
N PRO A 57 -34.37 14.89 -7.68
CA PRO A 57 -35.77 14.51 -7.51
C PRO A 57 -35.99 13.00 -7.66
N GLN A 58 -36.92 12.43 -6.89
CA GLN A 58 -37.22 10.99 -6.88
C GLN A 58 -37.53 10.42 -8.28
N SER A 59 -38.20 11.22 -9.14
CA SER A 59 -38.50 10.86 -10.52
C SER A 59 -37.25 10.64 -11.37
N VAL A 60 -36.22 11.48 -11.18
CA VAL A 60 -34.92 11.38 -11.86
C VAL A 60 -34.13 10.18 -11.34
N GLN A 61 -34.12 9.97 -10.02
CA GLN A 61 -33.48 8.79 -9.42
C GLN A 61 -34.09 7.48 -9.95
N THR A 62 -35.42 7.45 -10.12
CA THR A 62 -36.13 6.27 -10.64
C THR A 62 -35.81 6.05 -12.12
N ALA A 63 -35.78 7.11 -12.93
CA ALA A 63 -35.44 7.04 -14.35
C ALA A 63 -33.99 6.59 -14.59
N LEU A 64 -33.06 6.96 -13.69
CA LEU A 64 -31.63 6.66 -13.80
C LEU A 64 -31.17 5.50 -12.92
N LYS A 65 -32.10 4.75 -12.32
CA LYS A 65 -31.78 3.71 -11.32
C LYS A 65 -30.71 2.74 -11.78
N TYR A 66 -30.85 2.17 -12.99
CA TYR A 66 -29.88 1.22 -13.53
C TYR A 66 -28.49 1.82 -13.74
N THR A 67 -28.41 3.07 -14.17
CA THR A 67 -27.15 3.81 -14.35
C THR A 67 -26.48 4.07 -13.00
N ILE A 68 -27.27 4.49 -12.01
CA ILE A 68 -26.81 4.72 -10.64
C ILE A 68 -26.28 3.43 -10.01
N ASP A 69 -27.05 2.34 -10.08
CA ASP A 69 -26.67 1.04 -9.51
C ASP A 69 -25.39 0.51 -10.17
N ALA A 70 -25.25 0.67 -11.50
CA ALA A 70 -24.05 0.27 -12.22
C ALA A 70 -22.80 1.07 -11.79
N LEU A 71 -22.92 2.39 -11.61
CA LEU A 71 -21.82 3.24 -11.15
C LEU A 71 -21.44 2.97 -9.70
N GLN A 72 -22.41 2.73 -8.82
CA GLN A 72 -22.16 2.31 -7.45
C GLN A 72 -21.35 1.01 -7.41
N GLN A 73 -21.72 0.03 -8.24
CA GLN A 73 -20.98 -1.22 -8.33
C GLN A 73 -19.56 -1.01 -8.82
N SER A 74 -19.33 -0.14 -9.82
CA SER A 74 -17.97 0.17 -10.31
C SER A 74 -17.07 0.78 -9.23
N HIS A 75 -17.60 1.69 -8.40
CA HIS A 75 -16.84 2.22 -7.26
C HIS A 75 -16.51 1.12 -6.23
N ILE A 76 -17.46 0.22 -5.94
CA ILE A 76 -17.24 -0.91 -5.03
C ILE A 76 -16.15 -1.84 -5.58
N ASP A 77 -16.23 -2.20 -6.86
CA ASP A 77 -15.27 -3.08 -7.53
C ASP A 77 -13.87 -2.45 -7.53
N MET A 78 -13.77 -1.13 -7.73
CA MET A 78 -12.49 -0.42 -7.67
C MET A 78 -11.88 -0.36 -6.27
N LEU A 79 -12.68 -0.09 -5.25
CA LEU A 79 -12.22 -0.15 -3.87
C LEU A 79 -11.70 -1.55 -3.53
N GLY A 80 -12.44 -2.60 -3.94
CA GLY A 80 -12.01 -3.99 -3.77
C GLY A 80 -10.68 -4.32 -4.48
N LEU A 81 -10.47 -3.82 -5.70
CA LEU A 81 -9.18 -3.99 -6.40
C LEU A 81 -8.02 -3.33 -5.63
N TYR A 82 -8.21 -2.10 -5.14
CA TYR A 82 -7.17 -1.43 -4.37
C TYR A 82 -6.87 -2.17 -3.07
N GLU A 83 -7.88 -2.65 -2.34
CA GLU A 83 -7.69 -3.47 -1.15
C GLU A 83 -6.87 -4.73 -1.45
N HIS A 84 -7.20 -5.45 -2.53
CA HIS A 84 -6.44 -6.63 -2.95
C HIS A 84 -4.99 -6.30 -3.31
N TYR A 85 -4.74 -5.22 -4.06
CA TYR A 85 -3.38 -4.82 -4.39
C TYR A 85 -2.57 -4.37 -3.18
N ILE A 86 -3.20 -3.72 -2.19
CA ILE A 86 -2.55 -3.40 -0.91
C ILE A 86 -2.17 -4.70 -0.18
N GLN A 87 -3.09 -5.67 -0.09
CA GLN A 87 -2.82 -6.97 0.54
C GLN A 87 -1.69 -7.74 -0.15
N TYR A 88 -1.67 -7.78 -1.49
CA TYR A 88 -0.59 -8.41 -2.25
C TYR A 88 0.74 -7.69 -2.08
N THR A 89 0.74 -6.36 -1.96
CA THR A 89 1.95 -5.58 -1.67
C THR A 89 2.52 -5.94 -0.30
N TYR A 90 1.68 -6.07 0.72
CA TYR A 90 2.09 -6.52 2.06
C TYR A 90 2.59 -7.96 2.08
N LEU A 91 1.91 -8.87 1.39
CA LEU A 91 2.36 -10.26 1.27
C LEU A 91 3.70 -10.35 0.54
N GLY A 92 3.86 -9.62 -0.57
CA GLY A 92 5.09 -9.53 -1.33
C GLY A 92 6.25 -8.99 -0.47
N PHE A 93 5.98 -7.95 0.33
CA PHE A 93 6.95 -7.41 1.28
C PHE A 93 7.37 -8.43 2.34
N PHE A 94 6.40 -9.14 2.93
CA PHE A 94 6.68 -10.17 3.92
C PHE A 94 7.59 -11.27 3.35
N LEU A 95 7.25 -11.78 2.16
CA LEU A 95 8.05 -12.80 1.48
C LEU A 95 9.45 -12.27 1.13
N PHE A 96 9.55 -11.03 0.63
CA PHE A 96 10.81 -10.37 0.36
C PHE A 96 11.71 -10.33 1.60
N LEU A 97 11.18 -9.89 2.75
CA LEU A 97 11.95 -9.85 4.00
C LEU A 97 12.40 -11.24 4.45
N VAL A 98 11.52 -12.23 4.40
CA VAL A 98 11.87 -13.61 4.78
C VAL A 98 13.02 -14.13 3.91
N VAL A 99 12.92 -13.96 2.59
CA VAL A 99 13.93 -14.44 1.65
C VAL A 99 15.28 -13.75 1.89
N VAL A 100 15.29 -12.42 1.92
CA VAL A 100 16.53 -11.66 2.14
C VAL A 100 17.14 -11.96 3.50
N HIS A 101 16.31 -12.10 4.54
CA HIS A 101 16.78 -12.47 5.87
C HIS A 101 17.40 -13.87 5.92
N LEU A 102 16.79 -14.87 5.27
CA LEU A 102 17.36 -16.22 5.17
C LEU A 102 18.71 -16.21 4.44
N PHE A 103 18.85 -15.45 3.35
CA PHE A 103 20.14 -15.26 2.67
C PHE A 103 21.16 -14.57 3.58
N SER A 104 20.75 -13.55 4.33
CA SER A 104 21.60 -12.88 5.31
C SER A 104 22.07 -13.83 6.41
N LEU A 105 21.19 -14.70 6.93
CA LEU A 105 21.56 -15.73 7.90
C LEU A 105 22.58 -16.72 7.31
N HIS A 106 22.40 -17.12 6.05
CA HIS A 106 23.33 -18.00 5.36
C HIS A 106 24.72 -17.35 5.21
N ALA A 107 24.79 -16.08 4.84
CA ALA A 107 26.04 -15.34 4.75
C ALA A 107 26.73 -15.16 6.12
N ARG A 108 25.96 -15.15 7.22
CA ARG A 108 26.44 -14.96 8.59
C ARG A 108 26.70 -16.26 9.36
N GLN A 109 26.85 -17.39 8.69
CA GLN A 109 27.09 -18.68 9.37
C GLN A 109 28.31 -18.68 10.30
N SER A 110 29.39 -17.97 9.95
CA SER A 110 30.58 -17.84 10.81
C SER A 110 30.28 -17.10 12.11
N GLU A 111 29.47 -16.04 12.05
CA GLU A 111 29.01 -15.30 13.24
C GLU A 111 28.09 -16.16 14.09
N LEU A 112 27.19 -16.92 13.47
CA LEU A 112 26.30 -17.86 14.16
C LEU A 112 27.08 -18.95 14.92
N LYS A 113 28.17 -19.46 14.33
CA LYS A 113 29.11 -20.39 15.02
C LYS A 113 29.75 -19.74 16.25
N ALA A 114 30.23 -18.51 16.13
CA ALA A 114 30.80 -17.78 17.26
C ALA A 114 29.76 -17.56 18.37
N TYR A 115 28.50 -17.24 18.02
CA TYR A 115 27.43 -17.08 19.00
C TYR A 115 27.11 -18.36 19.76
N THR A 116 27.07 -19.51 19.06
CA THR A 116 26.88 -20.80 19.72
C THR A 116 28.06 -21.22 20.59
N ALA A 117 29.29 -20.87 20.21
CA ALA A 117 30.46 -21.13 21.05
C ALA A 117 30.48 -20.29 22.34
N THR A 118 29.72 -19.19 22.38
CA THR A 118 29.55 -18.33 23.56
C THR A 118 28.23 -18.58 24.31
N ASP A 119 27.57 -19.71 24.07
CA ASP A 119 26.30 -20.13 24.70
C ASP A 119 25.15 -19.11 24.61
N LYS A 120 25.13 -18.29 23.56
CA LYS A 120 24.01 -17.37 23.35
C LYS A 120 22.74 -18.11 22.96
N SER A 121 21.65 -17.75 23.63
CA SER A 121 20.32 -18.28 23.30
C SER A 121 19.85 -17.80 21.93
N VAL A 122 18.99 -18.59 21.28
CA VAL A 122 18.40 -18.25 19.98
C VAL A 122 17.65 -16.92 20.06
N SER A 123 16.91 -16.69 21.14
CA SER A 123 16.17 -15.45 21.37
C SER A 123 17.07 -14.21 21.39
N TRP A 124 18.27 -14.31 21.96
CA TRP A 124 19.24 -13.21 21.97
C TRP A 124 19.76 -12.86 20.56
N ILE A 125 20.00 -13.88 19.73
CA ILE A 125 20.44 -13.69 18.35
C ILE A 125 19.29 -13.10 17.52
N SER A 126 18.08 -13.63 17.65
CA SER A 126 16.88 -13.11 16.98
C SER A 126 16.59 -11.65 17.34
N LEU A 127 16.74 -11.28 18.61
CA LEU A 127 16.54 -9.90 19.07
C LEU A 127 17.57 -8.94 18.49
N GLN A 128 18.84 -9.36 18.38
CA GLN A 128 19.87 -8.56 17.73
C GLN A 128 19.56 -8.34 16.24
N LEU A 129 19.19 -9.40 15.52
CA LEU A 129 18.82 -9.32 14.10
C LEU A 129 17.56 -8.44 13.91
N PHE A 130 16.56 -8.60 14.77
CA PHE A 130 15.39 -7.74 14.79
C PHE A 130 15.77 -6.26 14.96
N THR A 131 16.67 -5.95 15.90
CA THR A 131 17.12 -4.57 16.14
C THR A 131 17.81 -3.98 14.89
N GLU A 132 18.61 -4.78 14.18
CA GLU A 132 19.24 -4.35 12.93
C GLU A 132 18.19 -4.01 11.86
N TYR A 133 17.23 -4.91 11.62
CA TYR A 133 16.19 -4.70 10.62
C TYR A 133 15.20 -3.59 11.01
N PHE A 134 14.96 -3.40 12.31
CA PHE A 134 14.17 -2.28 12.82
C PHE A 134 14.84 -0.94 12.53
N LEU A 135 16.15 -0.82 12.72
CA LEU A 135 16.89 0.40 12.37
C LEU A 135 16.85 0.68 10.85
N LEU A 136 16.96 -0.37 10.02
CA LEU A 136 16.81 -0.25 8.57
C LEU A 136 15.39 0.17 8.17
N PHE A 137 14.38 -0.38 8.84
CA PHE A 137 12.99 -0.01 8.65
C PHE A 137 12.75 1.46 9.01
N LEU A 138 13.26 1.94 10.13
CA LEU A 138 13.16 3.36 10.50
C LEU A 138 13.81 4.27 9.47
N LEU A 139 15.00 3.89 8.97
CA LEU A 139 15.67 4.64 7.91
C LEU A 139 14.83 4.69 6.63
N ALA A 140 14.32 3.53 6.18
CA ALA A 140 13.45 3.44 5.02
C ALA A 140 12.18 4.27 5.20
N TYR A 141 11.58 4.23 6.39
CA TYR A 141 10.38 4.98 6.72
C TYR A 141 10.61 6.49 6.65
N VAL A 142 11.74 7.01 7.15
CA VAL A 142 12.07 8.44 7.02
C VAL A 142 12.20 8.86 5.55
N ILE A 143 12.79 8.01 4.72
CA ILE A 143 12.89 8.26 3.27
C ILE A 143 11.49 8.29 2.64
N VAL A 144 10.65 7.30 2.93
CA VAL A 144 9.28 7.20 2.41
C VAL A 144 8.43 8.37 2.90
N PHE A 145 8.60 8.80 4.15
CA PHE A 145 7.90 9.96 4.69
C PHE A 145 8.24 11.22 3.89
N GLY A 146 9.53 11.48 3.64
CA GLY A 146 9.97 12.61 2.83
C GLY A 146 9.46 12.55 1.39
N LEU A 147 9.57 11.38 0.73
CA LEU A 147 9.06 11.18 -0.63
C LEU A 147 7.53 11.25 -0.70
N GLY A 148 6.84 10.78 0.33
CA GLY A 148 5.38 10.79 0.43
C GLY A 148 4.81 12.19 0.61
N ILE A 149 5.53 13.10 1.27
CA ILE A 149 5.20 14.54 1.27
C ILE A 149 5.22 15.06 -0.17
N ILE A 150 6.29 14.79 -0.93
CA ILE A 150 6.40 15.23 -2.34
C ILE A 150 5.25 14.65 -3.16
N LEU A 151 4.97 13.35 -3.02
CA LEU A 151 3.87 12.67 -3.70
C LEU A 151 2.51 13.31 -3.37
N THR A 152 2.31 13.75 -2.13
CA THR A 152 1.05 14.37 -1.67
C THR A 152 0.86 15.79 -2.18
N PHE A 153 1.91 16.61 -2.19
CA PHE A 153 1.81 18.01 -2.60
C PHE A 153 1.90 18.19 -4.11
N VAL A 154 2.70 17.39 -4.79
CA VAL A 154 2.96 17.49 -6.24
C VAL A 154 2.25 16.39 -7.02
N GLY A 155 2.29 15.15 -6.52
CA GLY A 155 1.83 13.96 -7.23
C GLY A 155 0.35 13.62 -7.08
N ILE A 156 -0.41 14.31 -6.23
CA ILE A 156 -1.81 13.93 -5.96
C ILE A 156 -2.73 14.14 -7.15
N ASN A 157 -2.46 15.14 -7.97
CA ASN A 157 -3.21 15.34 -9.22
C ASN A 157 -2.91 14.18 -10.18
N TRP A 158 -1.64 13.77 -10.29
CA TRP A 158 -1.25 12.61 -11.09
C TRP A 158 -1.89 11.31 -10.58
N LEU A 159 -1.94 11.09 -9.26
CA LEU A 159 -2.64 9.94 -8.66
C LEU A 159 -4.14 10.00 -8.96
N ARG A 160 -4.75 11.19 -8.93
CA ARG A 160 -6.15 11.35 -9.31
C ARG A 160 -6.36 10.98 -10.78
N ASP A 161 -5.54 11.49 -11.68
CA ASP A 161 -5.65 11.18 -13.12
C ASP A 161 -5.44 9.67 -13.38
N LEU A 162 -4.51 9.05 -12.65
CA LEU A 162 -4.30 7.59 -12.69
C LEU A 162 -5.53 6.82 -12.18
N ASN A 163 -6.13 7.26 -11.06
CA ASN A 163 -7.37 6.67 -10.55
C ASN A 163 -8.48 6.73 -11.60
N GLN A 164 -8.62 7.87 -12.28
CA GLN A 164 -9.63 8.07 -13.32
C GLN A 164 -9.40 7.16 -14.53
N GLN A 165 -8.15 7.01 -14.97
CA GLN A 165 -7.81 6.09 -16.05
C GLN A 165 -8.12 4.65 -15.67
N LEU A 166 -7.75 4.23 -14.46
CA LEU A 166 -8.09 2.91 -13.96
C LEU A 166 -9.60 2.73 -13.91
N PHE A 167 -10.33 3.71 -13.36
CA PHE A 167 -11.79 3.67 -13.23
C PHE A 167 -12.47 3.51 -14.59
N ALA A 168 -11.96 4.19 -15.63
CA ALA A 168 -12.40 4.07 -17.01
C ALA A 168 -12.36 2.62 -17.55
N TYR A 169 -11.37 1.82 -17.14
CA TYR A 169 -11.27 0.41 -17.55
C TYR A 169 -12.29 -0.51 -16.87
N GLN A 170 -12.85 -0.10 -15.74
CA GLN A 170 -13.87 -0.86 -15.01
C GLN A 170 -15.31 -0.50 -15.39
N PHE A 171 -15.53 0.39 -16.38
CA PHE A 171 -16.89 0.72 -16.80
C PHE A 171 -17.64 -0.49 -17.37
N PRO A 172 -18.82 -0.82 -16.82
CA PRO A 172 -19.70 -1.81 -17.40
C PRO A 172 -20.10 -1.45 -18.84
N ASN A 173 -20.23 -2.47 -19.70
CA ASN A 173 -20.67 -2.29 -21.09
C ASN A 173 -22.03 -1.57 -21.22
N ILE A 174 -22.89 -1.66 -20.21
CA ILE A 174 -24.16 -0.91 -20.13
C ILE A 174 -23.91 0.59 -20.10
N LEU A 175 -22.88 1.04 -19.37
CA LEU A 175 -22.54 2.45 -19.25
C LEU A 175 -21.77 2.97 -20.47
N THR A 176 -20.93 2.15 -21.13
CA THR A 176 -20.34 2.54 -22.43
C THR A 176 -21.42 2.67 -23.51
N THR A 177 -22.48 1.87 -23.42
CA THR A 177 -23.66 1.99 -24.28
C THR A 177 -24.49 3.22 -23.90
N VAL A 178 -24.66 3.53 -22.60
CA VAL A 178 -25.33 4.76 -22.12
C VAL A 178 -24.53 6.01 -22.47
N VAL A 179 -23.19 5.99 -22.48
CA VAL A 179 -22.37 7.12 -22.96
C VAL A 179 -22.56 7.32 -24.46
N LYS A 180 -22.51 6.23 -25.25
CA LYS A 180 -22.81 6.28 -26.69
C LYS A 180 -24.25 6.68 -27.00
N THR A 181 -25.20 6.26 -26.16
CA THR A 181 -26.61 6.66 -26.30
C THR A 181 -26.92 7.97 -25.60
N ALA A 182 -26.08 8.54 -24.73
CA ALA A 182 -26.32 9.85 -24.11
C ALA A 182 -26.11 10.98 -25.13
N ASP A 183 -25.18 10.79 -26.07
CA ASP A 183 -25.07 11.63 -27.27
C ASP A 183 -26.35 11.58 -28.13
N ASP A 184 -27.05 10.44 -28.18
CA ASP A 184 -28.33 10.27 -28.90
C ASP A 184 -29.58 10.61 -28.05
N ASN A 185 -29.49 10.50 -26.73
CA ASN A 185 -30.60 10.57 -25.79
C ASN A 185 -30.57 11.93 -25.10
N ARG A 186 -31.19 12.91 -25.77
CA ARG A 186 -31.31 14.32 -25.37
C ARG A 186 -31.68 14.53 -23.90
N PHE A 187 -32.39 13.61 -23.25
CA PHE A 187 -32.72 13.72 -21.83
C PHE A 187 -31.50 13.55 -20.91
N ILE A 188 -30.66 12.53 -21.15
CA ILE A 188 -29.44 12.29 -20.37
C ILE A 188 -28.40 13.36 -20.70
N SER A 189 -28.20 13.66 -21.99
CA SER A 189 -27.41 14.81 -22.42
C SER A 189 -27.89 16.08 -21.71
N ASN A 190 -29.16 16.47 -21.77
CA ASN A 190 -29.62 17.71 -21.14
C ASN A 190 -29.55 17.70 -19.61
N LEU A 191 -29.72 16.56 -18.94
CA LEU A 191 -29.55 16.45 -17.48
C LEU A 191 -28.12 16.77 -17.04
N PHE A 192 -27.13 16.37 -17.83
CA PHE A 192 -25.69 16.57 -17.56
C PHE A 192 -25.07 17.77 -18.32
N HIS A 193 -25.77 18.33 -19.31
CA HIS A 193 -25.31 19.42 -20.17
C HIS A 193 -25.99 20.77 -19.82
N GLN A 194 -27.21 20.77 -19.24
CA GLN A 194 -27.94 22.00 -18.88
C GLN A 194 -27.75 22.50 -17.44
N GLN A 195 -26.74 22.06 -16.69
CA GLN A 195 -26.39 22.67 -15.39
C GLN A 195 -27.55 22.79 -14.36
N PHE A 196 -28.60 21.96 -14.42
CA PHE A 196 -29.57 21.89 -13.31
C PHE A 196 -28.91 21.44 -12.00
N THR A 197 -27.70 20.89 -12.11
CA THR A 197 -26.70 20.70 -11.07
C THR A 197 -25.32 20.98 -11.67
N TYR A 198 -24.34 21.49 -10.90
CA TYR A 198 -22.97 21.81 -11.32
C TYR A 198 -22.11 20.59 -11.73
N PHE A 199 -22.67 19.63 -12.47
CA PHE A 199 -22.01 18.35 -12.74
C PHE A 199 -21.95 18.08 -14.23
N ASN A 200 -20.74 18.02 -14.77
CA ASN A 200 -20.48 17.30 -16.03
C ASN A 200 -20.24 15.80 -15.71
N TRP A 201 -20.36 14.93 -16.71
CA TRP A 201 -20.15 13.48 -16.59
C TRP A 201 -18.75 13.13 -16.05
N ASP A 202 -17.72 13.87 -16.47
CA ASP A 202 -16.36 13.77 -15.95
C ASP A 202 -16.26 14.20 -14.47
N GLU A 203 -17.06 15.14 -13.97
CA GLU A 203 -17.06 15.51 -12.55
C GLU A 203 -17.78 14.47 -11.70
N LEU A 204 -18.84 13.86 -12.23
CA LEU A 204 -19.63 12.84 -11.56
C LEU A 204 -18.86 11.52 -11.41
N LEU A 205 -18.01 11.19 -12.39
CA LEU A 205 -17.19 9.97 -12.42
C LEU A 205 -15.77 10.17 -11.89
N ALA A 206 -15.20 11.36 -12.10
CA ALA A 206 -13.78 11.62 -11.90
C ALA A 206 -13.52 12.53 -10.69
N GLY A 207 -14.57 13.14 -10.11
CA GLY A 207 -14.49 13.92 -8.87
C GLY A 207 -13.50 15.08 -8.93
N ASN A 208 -13.31 15.70 -10.10
CA ASN A 208 -12.32 16.76 -10.29
C ASN A 208 -12.51 17.98 -9.37
N THR A 209 -13.73 18.18 -8.86
CA THR A 209 -14.14 19.23 -7.91
C THR A 209 -14.22 18.74 -6.46
N VAL A 210 -14.01 17.45 -6.19
CA VAL A 210 -14.02 16.90 -4.83
C VAL A 210 -12.83 17.46 -4.06
N TYR A 211 -13.13 18.16 -2.96
CA TYR A 211 -12.09 18.63 -2.05
C TYR A 211 -11.42 17.44 -1.37
N ILE A 212 -10.20 17.14 -1.79
CA ILE A 212 -9.37 16.13 -1.17
C ILE A 212 -8.52 16.77 -0.08
N ASN A 213 -8.74 16.38 1.18
CA ASN A 213 -7.88 16.78 2.28
C ASN A 213 -6.54 16.01 2.19
N ARG A 214 -5.61 16.59 1.42
CA ARG A 214 -4.29 15.99 1.10
C ARG A 214 -3.50 15.61 2.35
N ILE A 215 -3.56 16.44 3.38
CA ILE A 215 -2.87 16.22 4.65
C ILE A 215 -3.49 15.04 5.39
N SER A 216 -4.81 14.97 5.45
CA SER A 216 -5.51 13.85 6.09
C SER A 216 -5.19 12.53 5.37
N ILE A 217 -5.21 12.52 4.03
CA ILE A 217 -4.91 11.32 3.25
C ILE A 217 -3.48 10.84 3.45
N PHE A 218 -2.52 11.77 3.43
CA PHE A 218 -1.13 11.45 3.66
C PHE A 218 -0.88 10.91 5.07
N THR A 219 -1.41 11.59 6.09
CA THR A 219 -1.16 11.23 7.49
C THR A 219 -1.81 9.91 7.89
N SER A 220 -3.01 9.61 7.38
CA SER A 220 -3.66 8.31 7.58
C SER A 220 -2.88 7.19 6.90
N GLY A 221 -2.53 7.35 5.61
CA GLY A 221 -1.81 6.33 4.85
C GLY A 221 -0.40 6.05 5.39
N ILE A 222 0.34 7.10 5.78
CA ILE A 222 1.65 6.94 6.41
C ILE A 222 1.55 6.18 7.73
N ARG A 223 0.55 6.50 8.57
CA ARG A 223 0.34 5.85 9.87
C ARG A 223 -0.01 4.37 9.70
N GLU A 224 -0.94 4.06 8.80
CA GLU A 224 -1.36 2.68 8.52
C GLU A 224 -0.18 1.87 7.98
N ASN A 225 0.55 2.40 7.00
CA ASN A 225 1.77 1.77 6.50
C ASN A 225 2.79 1.53 7.61
N PHE A 226 3.05 2.50 8.48
CA PHE A 226 4.02 2.33 9.56
C PHE A 226 3.72 1.08 10.40
N PHE A 227 2.49 0.96 10.90
CA PHE A 227 2.12 -0.16 11.77
C PHE A 227 2.05 -1.49 11.02
N SER A 228 1.51 -1.50 9.80
CA SER A 228 1.44 -2.72 8.97
C SER A 228 2.84 -3.23 8.63
N PHE A 229 3.73 -2.38 8.11
CA PHE A 229 5.09 -2.79 7.76
C PHE A 229 5.91 -3.14 9.01
N PHE A 230 5.75 -2.42 10.13
CA PHE A 230 6.43 -2.75 11.38
C PHE A 230 6.03 -4.13 11.91
N ALA A 231 4.73 -4.46 11.90
CA ALA A 231 4.24 -5.79 12.26
C ALA A 231 4.83 -6.88 11.36
N LEU A 232 4.91 -6.63 10.05
CA LEU A 232 5.53 -7.57 9.10
C LEU A 232 7.04 -7.74 9.34
N VAL A 233 7.77 -6.68 9.70
CA VAL A 233 9.18 -6.77 10.08
C VAL A 233 9.35 -7.65 11.32
N ILE A 234 8.52 -7.47 12.35
CA ILE A 234 8.54 -8.31 13.55
C ILE A 234 8.32 -9.78 13.17
N LEU A 235 7.23 -10.06 12.45
CA LEU A 235 6.84 -11.43 12.09
C LEU A 235 7.87 -12.10 11.19
N ALA A 236 8.34 -11.41 10.14
CA ALA A 236 9.30 -11.96 9.19
C ALA A 236 10.64 -12.25 9.87
N ILE A 237 11.17 -11.31 10.65
CA ILE A 237 12.52 -11.44 11.21
C ILE A 237 12.55 -12.39 12.41
N ILE A 238 11.61 -12.28 13.35
CA ILE A 238 11.56 -13.19 14.49
C ILE A 238 11.24 -14.61 14.02
N GLY A 239 10.24 -14.77 13.16
CA GLY A 239 9.82 -16.07 12.63
C GLY A 239 10.94 -16.76 11.85
N SER A 240 11.53 -16.06 10.88
CA SER A 240 12.61 -16.65 10.06
C SER A 240 13.92 -16.83 10.83
N SER A 241 14.23 -16.00 11.83
CA SER A 241 15.37 -16.22 12.74
C SER A 241 15.20 -17.51 13.53
N TRP A 242 14.01 -17.74 14.09
CA TRP A 242 13.74 -18.93 14.89
C TRP A 242 13.90 -20.21 14.05
N VAL A 243 13.22 -20.27 12.90
CA VAL A 243 13.31 -21.42 11.98
C VAL A 243 14.74 -21.60 11.44
N GLY A 244 15.37 -20.53 10.97
CA GLY A 244 16.69 -20.59 10.36
C GLY A 244 17.79 -21.03 11.32
N ILE A 245 17.79 -20.52 12.56
CA ILE A 245 18.78 -20.86 13.58
C ILE A 245 18.57 -22.31 14.07
N HIS A 246 17.33 -22.74 14.32
CA HIS A 246 17.04 -24.11 14.73
C HIS A 246 17.44 -25.13 13.65
N TRP A 247 17.08 -24.86 12.39
CA TRP A 247 17.46 -25.73 11.28
C TRP A 247 18.97 -25.83 11.09
N TRP A 248 19.68 -24.72 11.27
CA TRP A 248 21.13 -24.70 11.19
C TRP A 248 21.79 -25.50 12.33
N ARG A 249 21.31 -25.35 13.58
CA ARG A 249 21.79 -26.16 14.73
C ARG A 249 21.54 -27.65 14.51
N PHE A 250 20.37 -28.02 13.98
CA PHE A 250 20.04 -29.41 13.64
C PHE A 250 20.94 -30.00 12.55
N ARG A 251 21.36 -29.20 11.56
CA ARG A 251 22.34 -29.64 10.55
C ARG A 251 23.72 -29.86 11.14
N LEU A 252 24.14 -29.07 12.12
CA LEU A 252 25.42 -29.23 12.80
C LEU A 252 25.47 -30.51 13.64
N SER A 253 24.40 -30.81 14.38
CA SER A 253 24.33 -32.01 15.22
C SER A 253 24.33 -33.32 14.43
N ARG A 254 24.00 -33.29 13.14
CA ARG A 254 24.09 -34.46 12.23
C ARG A 254 25.48 -34.66 11.61
N LYS A 255 26.39 -33.70 11.76
CA LYS A 255 27.75 -33.74 11.19
C LYS A 255 28.83 -34.07 12.23
N GLN A 256 28.45 -34.19 13.51
CA GLN A 256 29.28 -34.71 14.59
C GLN A 256 28.99 -36.19 14.76
#